data_AF-A0A2E1X3C9-F1
#
_entry.id   AF-A0A2E1X3C9-F1
#
_cell.length_a   1.000
_cell.length_b   1.000
_cell.length_c   1.000
_cell.angle_alpha   90.00
_cell.angle_beta   90.00
_cell.angle_gamma   90.00
#
_symmetry.space_group_name_H-M   'P 1'
#
loop_
_entity.id
_entity.type
_entity.pdbx_description
1 polymer ?
#
loop_
_entity_poly.entity_id
_entity_poly.type
_entity_poly.pdbx_seq_one_letter_code
_entity_poly.pdbx_strand_id
1 'polypeptide(L)'
;MCIVTGSSRCSLVFILNLIITITMSSTVRADFDYLDFLDMTGLTLVGSAAQSGDRVRLTPALIGQVGAVYTSEQVLLSPGFDTTFTYEINPAAGGADGMVFIFQNESPTALYSNGGPLGYDGMTNSLALEIDTYINGIFNDPPVPHISLHGRPGTANSADEVAAGIVSDTSSLNVGGLRTMRIAYGNGIIDIYLDDLTVPRMSAFIDIALYLNSDSAWMGFIGSTGGVTQVNDVLSWSFTNGGATEFMRGDSNLDGSANLPDAIYILSALFVPGSAQVTCLDAADINDDGNFNLPDAISLLSALFVPGSSPIPEPAGSCGVDPTDDSIDCETPICP
;
A
#
# COMPACT_ATOMS: atom_id res chain seq x y z
N MET A 1 32.26 24.71 -49.31
CA MET A 1 32.91 25.42 -50.44
C MET A 1 34.34 25.74 -50.01
N CYS A 2 35.31 24.92 -50.44
CA CYS A 2 36.73 25.14 -50.11
C CYS A 2 37.41 25.94 -51.21
N ILE A 3 38.19 26.95 -50.84
CA ILE A 3 39.17 27.62 -51.70
C ILE A 3 40.56 27.33 -51.12
N VAL A 4 41.50 27.07 -52.04
CA VAL A 4 42.83 26.49 -51.88
C VAL A 4 43.85 27.52 -51.39
N THR A 5 44.81 27.12 -50.54
CA THR A 5 46.28 27.18 -50.76
C THR A 5 47.06 26.85 -49.48
N GLY A 6 48.12 26.03 -49.62
CA GLY A 6 49.28 26.07 -48.73
C GLY A 6 49.23 25.25 -47.43
N SER A 7 50.00 24.15 -47.41
CA SER A 7 50.52 23.42 -46.24
C SER A 7 49.92 23.77 -44.88
N SER A 8 48.98 22.96 -44.38
CA SER A 8 48.61 22.98 -42.97
C SER A 8 48.18 21.57 -42.55
N ARG A 9 48.86 21.06 -41.52
CA ARG A 9 48.55 19.78 -40.88
C ARG A 9 47.10 19.81 -40.40
N CYS A 10 46.28 18.91 -40.95
CA CYS A 10 44.91 18.72 -40.51
C CYS A 10 44.95 18.06 -39.11
N SER A 11 44.81 18.85 -38.05
CA SER A 11 44.57 18.31 -36.71
C SER A 11 43.05 18.14 -36.56
N LEU A 12 42.60 16.89 -36.48
CA LEU A 12 41.24 16.59 -36.04
C LEU A 12 41.11 17.06 -34.58
N VAL A 13 40.44 18.19 -34.36
CA VAL A 13 39.95 18.55 -33.04
C VAL A 13 38.69 17.70 -32.80
N PHE A 14 38.85 16.58 -32.09
CA PHE A 14 37.70 15.87 -31.53
C PHE A 14 37.10 16.76 -30.43
N ILE A 15 36.01 17.45 -30.75
CA ILE A 15 35.17 18.08 -29.75
C ILE A 15 34.42 16.93 -29.06
N LEU A 16 34.95 16.48 -27.93
CA LEU A 16 34.26 15.56 -27.04
C LEU A 16 33.07 16.32 -26.44
N ASN A 17 31.89 16.19 -27.05
CA ASN A 17 30.65 16.63 -26.44
C ASN A 17 30.41 15.78 -25.19
N LEU A 18 30.78 16.33 -24.02
CA LEU A 18 30.40 15.77 -22.73
C LEU A 18 28.89 15.94 -22.59
N ILE A 19 28.11 14.92 -22.97
CA ILE A 19 26.70 14.82 -22.61
C ILE A 19 26.69 14.56 -21.10
N ILE A 20 26.45 15.61 -20.31
CA ILE A 20 26.13 15.46 -18.89
C ILE A 20 24.70 14.91 -18.86
N THR A 21 24.58 13.60 -18.70
CA THR A 21 23.31 12.97 -18.30
C THR A 21 23.00 13.45 -16.89
N ILE A 22 22.12 14.44 -16.78
CA ILE A 22 21.50 14.79 -15.51
C ILE A 22 20.54 13.65 -15.20
N THR A 23 20.97 12.70 -14.38
CA THR A 23 20.05 11.75 -13.77
C THR A 23 19.17 12.54 -12.82
N MET A 24 17.90 12.74 -13.17
CA MET A 24 16.90 13.18 -12.20
C MET A 24 16.78 12.04 -11.19
N SER A 25 17.22 12.28 -9.96
CA SER A 25 16.86 11.39 -8.87
C SER A 25 15.39 11.67 -8.60
N SER A 26 14.50 10.74 -8.97
CA SER A 26 13.17 10.73 -8.37
C SER A 26 13.37 10.51 -6.88
N THR A 27 13.00 11.50 -6.08
CA THR A 27 12.88 11.30 -4.65
C THR A 27 11.69 10.38 -4.44
N VAL A 28 11.95 9.27 -3.77
CA VAL A 28 10.93 8.31 -3.37
C VAL A 28 10.64 8.58 -1.91
N ARG A 29 9.37 8.77 -1.59
CA ARG A 29 8.92 8.91 -0.21
C ARG A 29 8.92 7.53 0.43
N ALA A 30 9.52 7.44 1.61
CA ALA A 30 9.45 6.26 2.47
C ALA A 30 8.14 6.27 3.28
N ASP A 31 8.18 5.70 4.48
CA ASP A 31 7.07 5.60 5.40
C ASP A 31 6.51 6.96 5.81
N PHE A 32 5.23 6.98 6.14
CA PHE A 32 4.57 8.14 6.70
C PHE A 32 3.37 7.78 7.57
N ASP A 33 3.03 8.69 8.47
CA ASP A 33 1.88 8.56 9.35
C ASP A 33 1.18 9.91 9.52
N TYR A 34 0.02 10.06 8.88
CA TYR A 34 -0.90 11.16 9.07
C TYR A 34 -2.00 10.73 10.04
N LEU A 35 -1.80 10.98 11.34
CA LEU A 35 -2.81 10.76 12.37
C LEU A 35 -4.08 11.60 12.13
N ASP A 36 -3.88 12.78 11.55
CA ASP A 36 -4.88 13.66 10.98
C ASP A 36 -4.23 14.43 9.80
N PHE A 37 -4.99 15.30 9.15
CA PHE A 37 -4.51 16.14 8.05
C PHE A 37 -4.36 17.61 8.46
N LEU A 38 -3.95 17.91 9.70
CA LEU A 38 -3.51 19.27 10.07
C LEU A 38 -2.18 19.63 9.40
N ASP A 39 -1.29 18.64 9.22
CA ASP A 39 -0.09 18.73 8.40
C ASP A 39 -0.32 18.04 7.05
N MET A 40 -0.19 18.82 5.98
CA MET A 40 -0.36 18.37 4.59
C MET A 40 0.98 18.22 3.86
N THR A 41 2.10 18.25 4.58
CA THR A 41 3.45 18.19 4.01
C THR A 41 3.64 16.89 3.23
N GLY A 42 4.01 17.01 1.95
CA GLY A 42 4.20 15.85 1.08
C GLY A 42 2.91 15.35 0.41
N LEU A 43 1.83 16.14 0.44
CA LEU A 43 0.58 15.88 -0.30
C LEU A 43 0.30 16.95 -1.36
N THR A 44 -0.30 16.51 -2.46
CA THR A 44 -0.75 17.33 -3.58
C THR A 44 -2.26 17.21 -3.73
N LEU A 45 -2.99 18.34 -3.60
CA LEU A 45 -4.44 18.40 -3.83
C LEU A 45 -4.76 18.78 -5.27
N VAL A 46 -5.77 18.13 -5.86
CA VAL A 46 -6.18 18.27 -7.26
C VAL A 46 -7.70 18.36 -7.36
N GLY A 47 -8.20 19.13 -8.33
CA GLY A 47 -9.64 19.22 -8.59
C GLY A 47 -10.39 19.90 -7.43
N SER A 48 -11.50 19.30 -6.99
CA SER A 48 -12.29 19.80 -5.86
C SER A 48 -11.69 19.52 -4.48
N ALA A 49 -10.58 18.79 -4.39
CA ALA A 49 -10.02 18.39 -3.12
C ALA A 49 -9.48 19.59 -2.33
N ALA A 50 -9.80 19.66 -1.04
CA ALA A 50 -9.39 20.73 -0.14
C ALA A 50 -9.18 20.21 1.28
N GLN A 51 -8.19 20.76 1.99
CA GLN A 51 -8.09 20.57 3.44
C GLN A 51 -9.31 21.20 4.13
N SER A 52 -9.97 20.47 5.01
CA SER A 52 -11.18 20.91 5.72
C SER A 52 -11.03 20.68 7.22
N GLY A 53 -10.21 21.52 7.87
CA GLY A 53 -9.84 21.31 9.26
C GLY A 53 -8.81 20.20 9.38
N ASP A 54 -9.17 19.11 10.06
CA ASP A 54 -8.32 17.94 10.37
C ASP A 54 -8.36 16.83 9.31
N ARG A 55 -9.02 17.06 8.18
CA ARG A 55 -9.27 16.05 7.14
C ARG A 55 -9.04 16.61 5.74
N VAL A 56 -8.89 15.71 4.78
CA VAL A 56 -8.97 16.05 3.35
C VAL A 56 -10.38 15.78 2.85
N ARG A 57 -11.05 16.82 2.36
CA ARG A 57 -12.31 16.68 1.63
C ARG A 57 -12.03 16.54 0.15
N LEU A 58 -12.27 15.36 -0.41
CA LEU A 58 -12.08 15.09 -1.84
C LEU A 58 -13.17 15.76 -2.67
N THR A 59 -14.41 15.69 -2.21
CA THR A 59 -15.57 16.33 -2.84
C THR A 59 -16.50 16.93 -1.79
N PRO A 60 -16.97 18.18 -1.97
CA PRO A 60 -18.14 18.65 -1.25
C PRO A 60 -19.41 18.01 -1.83
N ALA A 61 -20.51 18.05 -1.09
CA ALA A 61 -21.83 17.63 -1.57
C ALA A 61 -22.41 18.64 -2.60
N LEU A 62 -21.76 18.74 -3.74
CA LEU A 62 -22.16 19.53 -4.91
C LEU A 62 -22.18 18.61 -6.14
N ILE A 63 -22.90 19.02 -7.18
CA ILE A 63 -23.02 18.25 -8.43
C ILE A 63 -21.70 18.31 -9.20
N GLY A 64 -21.31 17.18 -9.80
CA GLY A 64 -20.23 17.12 -10.78
C GLY A 64 -18.83 17.44 -10.25
N GLN A 65 -18.56 17.12 -9.00
CA GLN A 65 -17.25 17.28 -8.37
C GLN A 65 -16.37 16.06 -8.62
N VAL A 66 -15.08 16.30 -8.85
CA VAL A 66 -14.03 15.29 -8.81
C VAL A 66 -12.79 15.93 -8.21
N GLY A 67 -12.20 15.27 -7.22
CA GLY A 67 -11.03 15.79 -6.53
C GLY A 67 -10.17 14.66 -6.01
N ALA A 68 -8.87 14.91 -5.96
CA ALA A 68 -7.89 13.94 -5.50
C ALA A 68 -6.88 14.55 -4.54
N VAL A 69 -6.34 13.70 -3.68
CA VAL A 69 -5.11 13.96 -2.93
C VAL A 69 -4.13 12.86 -3.25
N TYR A 70 -2.90 13.22 -3.62
CA TYR A 70 -1.82 12.28 -3.87
C TYR A 70 -0.62 12.58 -2.98
N THR A 71 0.26 11.61 -2.76
CA THR A 71 1.64 11.90 -2.37
C THR A 71 2.28 12.84 -3.38
N SER A 72 3.09 13.80 -2.94
CA SER A 72 3.81 14.70 -3.84
C SER A 72 4.96 14.01 -4.58
N GLU A 73 5.48 12.93 -3.98
CA GLU A 73 6.54 12.09 -4.51
C GLU A 73 6.01 10.65 -4.69
N GLN A 74 6.63 9.88 -5.58
CA GLN A 74 6.31 8.46 -5.71
C GLN A 74 6.75 7.72 -4.45
N VAL A 75 6.05 6.65 -4.12
CA VAL A 75 6.33 5.74 -3.01
C VAL A 75 6.78 4.41 -3.61
N LEU A 76 7.84 3.81 -3.05
CA LEU A 76 8.29 2.48 -3.45
C LEU A 76 7.35 1.43 -2.84
N LEU A 77 6.91 0.47 -3.65
CA LEU A 77 5.92 -0.56 -3.28
C LEU A 77 6.55 -1.95 -3.15
N SER A 78 7.85 -2.07 -3.43
CA SER A 78 8.63 -3.30 -3.37
C SER A 78 9.54 -3.29 -2.13
N PRO A 79 9.67 -4.41 -1.39
CA PRO A 79 9.12 -5.75 -1.69
C PRO A 79 7.63 -5.91 -1.37
N GLY A 80 7.03 -4.94 -0.68
CA GLY A 80 5.63 -4.92 -0.30
C GLY A 80 5.29 -3.62 0.43
N PHE A 81 4.08 -3.51 0.96
CA PHE A 81 3.69 -2.41 1.85
C PHE A 81 2.53 -2.80 2.78
N ASP A 82 2.35 -2.00 3.83
CA ASP A 82 1.12 -1.91 4.60
C ASP A 82 0.63 -0.47 4.57
N THR A 83 -0.66 -0.25 4.28
CA THR A 83 -1.26 1.07 4.35
C THR A 83 -2.64 1.01 4.98
N THR A 84 -2.87 1.91 5.94
CA THR A 84 -4.15 2.00 6.65
C THR A 84 -4.66 3.42 6.57
N PHE A 85 -5.95 3.59 6.32
CA PHE A 85 -6.59 4.90 6.32
C PHE A 85 -7.99 4.84 6.90
N THR A 86 -8.44 6.00 7.39
CA THR A 86 -9.83 6.21 7.77
C THR A 86 -10.50 7.17 6.81
N TYR A 87 -11.73 6.84 6.44
CA TYR A 87 -12.52 7.64 5.51
C TYR A 87 -13.97 7.76 6.00
N GLU A 88 -14.66 8.78 5.52
CA GLU A 88 -16.06 9.00 5.79
C GLU A 88 -16.78 9.40 4.51
N ILE A 89 -17.75 8.58 4.10
CA ILE A 89 -18.70 8.93 3.04
C ILE A 89 -20.00 9.39 3.70
N ASN A 90 -20.34 10.65 3.45
CA ASN A 90 -21.53 11.31 3.98
C ASN A 90 -22.51 11.62 2.84
N PRO A 91 -23.41 10.67 2.52
CA PRO A 91 -24.33 10.78 1.39
C PRO A 91 -25.46 11.76 1.66
N ALA A 92 -25.77 12.64 0.69
CA ALA A 92 -27.08 13.28 0.65
C ALA A 92 -28.07 12.27 0.08
N ALA A 93 -28.95 11.70 0.93
CA ALA A 93 -30.01 10.74 0.60
C ALA A 93 -29.79 9.89 -0.68
N GLY A 94 -29.08 8.76 -0.54
CA GLY A 94 -28.75 7.86 -1.66
C GLY A 94 -27.54 8.31 -2.49
N GLY A 95 -26.52 8.85 -1.81
CA GLY A 95 -25.32 9.51 -2.39
C GLY A 95 -24.64 8.78 -3.54
N ALA A 96 -23.93 9.56 -4.35
CA ALA A 96 -23.11 9.09 -5.46
C ALA A 96 -21.86 9.97 -5.60
N ASP A 97 -20.80 9.51 -6.28
CA ASP A 97 -20.67 8.18 -6.92
C ASP A 97 -19.78 7.26 -6.09
N GLY A 98 -18.80 7.82 -5.38
CA GLY A 98 -17.93 7.03 -4.52
C GLY A 98 -16.61 7.72 -4.26
N MET A 99 -15.68 6.91 -3.79
CA MET A 99 -14.27 7.28 -3.70
C MET A 99 -13.39 6.11 -4.08
N VAL A 100 -12.12 6.40 -4.32
CA VAL A 100 -11.11 5.43 -4.79
C VAL A 100 -9.85 5.63 -3.99
N PHE A 101 -9.23 4.55 -3.53
CA PHE A 101 -7.82 4.55 -3.17
C PHE A 101 -7.01 4.02 -4.36
N ILE A 102 -5.94 4.71 -4.76
CA ILE A 102 -5.29 4.45 -6.04
C ILE A 102 -3.76 4.49 -5.95
N PHE A 103 -3.13 3.59 -6.71
CA PHE A 103 -1.73 3.66 -7.12
C PHE A 103 -1.68 4.02 -8.60
N GLN A 104 -0.91 5.03 -9.00
CA GLN A 104 -0.80 5.41 -10.41
C GLN A 104 0.54 6.04 -10.81
N ASN A 105 0.85 5.94 -12.11
CA ASN A 105 2.10 6.39 -12.71
C ASN A 105 1.95 7.26 -13.96
N GLU A 106 0.95 8.14 -13.97
CA GLU A 106 0.85 9.17 -15.00
C GLU A 106 1.47 10.50 -14.56
N SER A 107 1.03 11.02 -13.41
CA SER A 107 1.56 12.28 -12.84
C SER A 107 1.03 12.50 -11.42
N PRO A 108 1.67 13.33 -10.57
CA PRO A 108 1.16 13.67 -9.23
C PRO A 108 -0.16 14.50 -9.25
N THR A 109 -0.70 14.78 -10.44
CA THR A 109 -1.94 15.54 -10.62
C THR A 109 -2.92 14.84 -11.57
N ALA A 110 -2.75 13.54 -11.83
CA ALA A 110 -3.62 12.80 -12.75
C ALA A 110 -5.05 12.76 -12.20
N LEU A 111 -6.03 13.20 -12.98
CA LEU A 111 -7.44 13.24 -12.58
C LEU A 111 -8.34 13.21 -13.81
N TYR A 112 -9.24 12.24 -13.86
CA TYR A 112 -10.15 12.01 -14.99
C TYR A 112 -11.58 12.48 -14.65
N SER A 113 -12.58 11.99 -15.39
CA SER A 113 -13.96 12.48 -15.34
C SER A 113 -14.65 12.19 -14.00
N ASN A 114 -15.56 13.07 -13.60
CA ASN A 114 -16.46 12.87 -12.46
C ASN A 114 -17.59 11.87 -12.78
N GLY A 115 -18.44 11.55 -11.79
CA GLY A 115 -19.50 10.55 -11.91
C GLY A 115 -19.00 9.13 -11.60
N GLY A 116 -19.72 8.13 -12.11
CA GLY A 116 -19.32 6.71 -12.14
C GLY A 116 -17.93 6.38 -12.74
N PRO A 117 -17.31 7.22 -13.60
CA PRO A 117 -15.88 7.07 -13.92
C PRO A 117 -14.90 7.21 -12.74
N LEU A 118 -15.39 7.71 -11.59
CA LEU A 118 -14.70 7.88 -10.31
C LEU A 118 -13.31 8.57 -10.39
N GLY A 119 -13.10 9.37 -11.43
CA GLY A 119 -11.85 10.12 -11.64
C GLY A 119 -10.64 9.28 -12.05
N TYR A 120 -10.80 7.98 -12.31
CA TYR A 120 -9.71 7.10 -12.76
C TYR A 120 -9.99 6.34 -14.08
N ASP A 121 -11.25 6.22 -14.53
CA ASP A 121 -11.54 5.58 -15.83
C ASP A 121 -10.78 6.31 -16.96
N GLY A 122 -9.97 5.56 -17.69
CA GLY A 122 -9.07 6.09 -18.72
C GLY A 122 -7.61 6.27 -18.27
N MET A 123 -7.30 6.18 -16.97
CA MET A 123 -5.95 6.32 -16.44
C MET A 123 -5.12 5.07 -16.74
N THR A 124 -4.01 5.24 -17.44
CA THR A 124 -3.04 4.18 -17.70
C THR A 124 -2.11 3.96 -16.51
N ASN A 125 -1.46 2.80 -16.44
CA ASN A 125 -0.50 2.47 -15.39
C ASN A 125 -1.04 2.70 -13.97
N SER A 126 -2.23 2.18 -13.70
CA SER A 126 -2.97 2.41 -12.45
C SER A 126 -3.60 1.14 -11.89
N LEU A 127 -3.75 1.12 -10.57
CA LEU A 127 -4.50 0.13 -9.81
C LEU A 127 -5.42 0.89 -8.84
N ALA A 128 -6.73 0.76 -9.02
CA ALA A 128 -7.76 1.54 -8.34
C ALA A 128 -8.61 0.63 -7.46
N LEU A 129 -8.67 0.90 -6.16
CA LEU A 129 -9.60 0.25 -5.24
C LEU A 129 -10.80 1.17 -5.04
N GLU A 130 -11.93 0.77 -5.59
CA GLU A 130 -13.17 1.53 -5.60
C GLU A 130 -13.97 1.25 -4.33
N ILE A 131 -14.54 2.31 -3.77
CA ILE A 131 -15.63 2.24 -2.81
C ILE A 131 -16.84 2.85 -3.52
N ASP A 132 -17.54 2.01 -4.27
CA ASP A 132 -18.64 2.43 -5.14
C ASP A 132 -19.95 2.44 -4.36
N THR A 133 -20.60 3.60 -4.40
CA THR A 133 -21.84 3.89 -3.70
C THR A 133 -23.05 3.95 -4.61
N TYR A 134 -22.87 3.88 -5.93
CA TYR A 134 -23.92 4.14 -6.90
C TYR A 134 -23.91 3.19 -8.10
N ILE A 135 -25.03 2.48 -8.31
CA ILE A 135 -25.15 1.45 -9.34
C ILE A 135 -25.33 2.08 -10.73
N ASN A 136 -24.27 2.11 -11.52
CA ASN A 136 -24.20 2.47 -12.92
C ASN A 136 -24.25 1.22 -13.84
N GLY A 137 -25.43 0.89 -14.36
CA GLY A 137 -25.58 -0.27 -15.26
C GLY A 137 -24.77 -0.23 -16.57
N ILE A 138 -24.13 0.89 -16.93
CA ILE A 138 -23.20 0.97 -18.07
C ILE A 138 -21.80 0.42 -17.74
N PHE A 139 -21.46 0.36 -16.44
CA PHE A 139 -20.19 -0.14 -15.92
C PHE A 139 -20.31 -1.55 -15.34
N ASN A 140 -21.45 -2.22 -15.57
CA ASN A 140 -21.74 -3.57 -15.10
C ASN A 140 -21.72 -3.74 -13.57
N ASP A 141 -22.00 -2.66 -12.84
CA ASP A 141 -22.00 -2.68 -11.39
C ASP A 141 -22.94 -3.75 -10.81
N PRO A 142 -22.50 -4.45 -9.76
CA PRO A 142 -23.36 -5.23 -8.89
C PRO A 142 -24.61 -4.42 -8.46
N PRO A 143 -25.76 -5.07 -8.22
CA PRO A 143 -26.99 -4.39 -7.82
C PRO A 143 -26.97 -3.91 -6.35
N VAL A 144 -25.78 -3.61 -5.81
CA VAL A 144 -25.50 -3.14 -4.46
C VAL A 144 -24.27 -2.22 -4.48
N PRO A 145 -24.12 -1.29 -3.51
CA PRO A 145 -22.83 -0.69 -3.21
C PRO A 145 -21.79 -1.77 -2.92
N HIS A 146 -20.57 -1.60 -3.43
CA HIS A 146 -19.56 -2.65 -3.45
C HIS A 146 -18.15 -2.03 -3.37
N ILE A 147 -17.15 -2.89 -3.17
CA ILE A 147 -15.74 -2.52 -3.28
C ILE A 147 -15.13 -3.43 -4.34
N SER A 148 -14.33 -2.86 -5.24
CA SER A 148 -13.69 -3.60 -6.33
C SER A 148 -12.28 -3.09 -6.58
N LEU A 149 -11.35 -4.01 -6.84
CA LEU A 149 -9.99 -3.68 -7.24
C LEU A 149 -9.88 -3.74 -8.76
N HIS A 150 -9.57 -2.61 -9.40
CA HIS A 150 -9.56 -2.43 -10.84
C HIS A 150 -8.16 -2.13 -11.38
N GLY A 151 -7.78 -2.82 -12.46
CA GLY A 151 -6.51 -2.57 -13.14
C GLY A 151 -6.41 -3.27 -14.49
N ARG A 152 -5.67 -2.67 -15.43
CA ARG A 152 -5.52 -3.21 -16.79
C ARG A 152 -4.10 -3.01 -17.33
N PRO A 153 -3.18 -4.00 -17.17
CA PRO A 153 -1.78 -3.83 -17.53
C PRO A 153 -1.58 -3.42 -18.99
N GLY A 154 -0.77 -2.39 -19.21
CA GLY A 154 -0.43 -1.89 -20.54
C GLY A 154 -1.58 -1.19 -21.30
N THR A 155 -2.74 -0.96 -20.66
CA THR A 155 -3.88 -0.26 -21.26
C THR A 155 -4.51 0.72 -20.27
N ALA A 156 -5.48 1.52 -20.73
CA ALA A 156 -6.22 2.42 -19.86
C ALA A 156 -7.14 1.63 -18.93
N ASN A 157 -7.17 2.01 -17.65
CA ASN A 157 -8.08 1.45 -16.66
C ASN A 157 -9.54 1.82 -16.97
N SER A 158 -10.51 1.17 -16.32
CA SER A 158 -11.94 1.42 -16.54
C SER A 158 -12.74 1.23 -15.25
N ALA A 159 -13.84 1.97 -15.11
CA ALA A 159 -14.87 1.74 -14.10
C ALA A 159 -15.74 0.51 -14.38
N ASP A 160 -15.63 -0.08 -15.57
CA ASP A 160 -16.40 -1.28 -15.90
C ASP A 160 -15.87 -2.53 -15.15
N GLU A 161 -16.70 -3.06 -14.25
CA GLU A 161 -16.44 -4.21 -13.38
C GLU A 161 -16.04 -5.48 -14.13
N VAL A 162 -16.53 -5.66 -15.36
CA VAL A 162 -16.18 -6.81 -16.19
C VAL A 162 -14.88 -6.57 -16.95
N ALA A 163 -14.59 -5.32 -17.31
CA ALA A 163 -13.43 -4.98 -18.12
C ALA A 163 -12.14 -4.81 -17.30
N ALA A 164 -12.25 -4.33 -16.06
CA ALA A 164 -11.12 -3.98 -15.21
C ALA A 164 -11.09 -4.68 -13.85
N GLY A 165 -12.21 -5.26 -13.41
CA GLY A 165 -12.32 -5.95 -12.12
C GLY A 165 -11.35 -7.12 -11.96
N ILE A 166 -10.54 -7.06 -10.90
CA ILE A 166 -9.59 -8.11 -10.47
C ILE A 166 -10.23 -8.95 -9.37
N VAL A 167 -10.75 -8.29 -8.34
CA VAL A 167 -11.48 -8.90 -7.22
C VAL A 167 -12.49 -7.90 -6.69
N SER A 168 -13.70 -8.37 -6.37
CA SER A 168 -14.79 -7.51 -5.91
C SER A 168 -15.55 -8.16 -4.75
N ASP A 169 -15.91 -7.36 -3.75
CA ASP A 169 -16.86 -7.72 -2.71
C ASP A 169 -18.23 -7.11 -3.03
N THR A 170 -19.15 -7.98 -3.41
CA THR A 170 -20.54 -7.65 -3.77
C THR A 170 -21.54 -8.06 -2.69
N SER A 171 -21.05 -8.40 -1.49
CA SER A 171 -21.91 -8.65 -0.34
C SER A 171 -22.50 -7.34 0.21
N SER A 172 -23.57 -7.43 1.01
CA SER A 172 -24.20 -6.23 1.59
C SER A 172 -23.18 -5.45 2.42
N LEU A 173 -22.84 -4.25 1.95
CA LEU A 173 -21.82 -3.40 2.52
C LEU A 173 -22.45 -2.10 3.03
N ASN A 174 -22.21 -1.76 4.30
CA ASN A 174 -22.37 -0.37 4.72
C ASN A 174 -21.11 0.36 4.27
N VAL A 175 -21.20 1.36 3.39
CA VAL A 175 -20.07 2.19 2.93
C VAL A 175 -20.08 3.59 3.56
N GLY A 176 -21.15 3.92 4.30
CA GLY A 176 -21.31 5.23 4.93
C GLY A 176 -20.81 5.28 6.38
N GLY A 177 -20.62 6.50 6.88
CA GLY A 177 -20.05 6.76 8.19
C GLY A 177 -18.52 6.59 8.20
N LEU A 178 -17.92 6.67 9.40
CA LEU A 178 -16.48 6.49 9.58
C LEU A 178 -16.10 5.01 9.41
N ARG A 179 -15.16 4.74 8.53
CA ARG A 179 -14.68 3.40 8.17
C ARG A 179 -13.16 3.35 8.20
N THR A 180 -12.62 2.16 8.44
CA THR A 180 -11.17 1.92 8.38
C THR A 180 -10.86 0.87 7.34
N MET A 181 -9.93 1.17 6.44
CA MET A 181 -9.44 0.24 5.43
C MET A 181 -7.94 0.05 5.60
N ARG A 182 -7.49 -1.21 5.65
CA ARG A 182 -6.09 -1.61 5.61
C ARG A 182 -5.84 -2.39 4.33
N ILE A 183 -4.73 -2.13 3.67
CA ILE A 183 -4.31 -2.82 2.45
C ILE A 183 -2.87 -3.27 2.69
N ALA A 184 -2.68 -4.58 2.69
CA ALA A 184 -1.38 -5.21 2.82
C ALA A 184 -1.00 -5.83 1.48
N TYR A 185 0.23 -5.63 1.03
CA TYR A 185 0.77 -6.27 -0.16
C TYR A 185 2.13 -6.87 0.14
N GLY A 186 2.28 -8.16 -0.18
CA GLY A 186 3.53 -8.90 -0.02
C GLY A 186 3.42 -10.24 -0.73
N ASN A 187 4.55 -10.78 -1.22
CA ASN A 187 4.59 -12.08 -1.89
C ASN A 187 3.61 -12.23 -3.08
N GLY A 188 3.28 -11.11 -3.75
CA GLY A 188 2.34 -11.09 -4.85
C GLY A 188 0.87 -11.29 -4.44
N ILE A 189 0.55 -11.18 -3.15
CA ILE A 189 -0.82 -11.17 -2.63
C ILE A 189 -1.13 -9.75 -2.18
N ILE A 190 -2.28 -9.23 -2.60
CA ILE A 190 -2.90 -8.04 -2.03
C ILE A 190 -4.08 -8.46 -1.17
N ASP A 191 -4.06 -8.06 0.09
CA ASP A 191 -5.11 -8.29 1.07
C ASP A 191 -5.77 -6.96 1.43
N ILE A 192 -7.09 -6.92 1.36
CA ILE A 192 -7.89 -5.72 1.57
C ILE A 192 -8.85 -5.99 2.73
N TYR A 193 -8.67 -5.24 3.80
CA TYR A 193 -9.42 -5.32 5.05
C TYR A 193 -10.37 -4.13 5.17
N LEU A 194 -11.50 -4.34 5.83
CA LEU A 194 -12.46 -3.28 6.07
C LEU A 194 -13.15 -3.45 7.41
N ASP A 195 -12.94 -2.47 8.29
CA ASP A 195 -13.28 -2.41 9.71
C ASP A 195 -12.69 -3.55 10.56
N ASP A 196 -12.92 -4.81 10.17
CA ASP A 196 -12.16 -5.94 10.68
C ASP A 196 -10.81 -5.99 9.95
N LEU A 197 -9.74 -5.71 10.71
CA LEU A 197 -8.38 -5.65 10.19
C LEU A 197 -7.61 -6.97 10.40
N THR A 198 -8.30 -8.03 10.85
CA THR A 198 -7.71 -9.34 11.12
C THR A 198 -8.02 -10.37 10.04
N VAL A 199 -9.16 -10.23 9.35
CA VAL A 199 -9.55 -11.13 8.26
C VAL A 199 -9.73 -10.32 6.98
N PRO A 200 -8.99 -10.63 5.90
CA PRO A 200 -9.12 -9.90 4.66
C PRO A 200 -10.51 -10.10 4.09
N ARG A 201 -11.15 -9.00 3.71
CA ARG A 201 -12.47 -8.99 3.08
C ARG A 201 -12.36 -9.37 1.60
N MET A 202 -11.25 -9.02 0.97
CA MET A 202 -10.85 -9.48 -0.36
C MET A 202 -9.36 -9.79 -0.37
N SER A 203 -8.99 -10.78 -1.18
CA SER A 203 -7.60 -11.17 -1.40
C SER A 203 -7.41 -11.54 -2.87
N ALA A 204 -6.29 -11.16 -3.46
CA ALA A 204 -5.97 -11.52 -4.84
C ALA A 204 -4.47 -11.69 -5.07
N PHE A 205 -4.11 -12.66 -5.92
CA PHE A 205 -2.75 -12.77 -6.44
C PHE A 205 -2.54 -11.76 -7.58
N ILE A 206 -1.64 -10.81 -7.39
CA ILE A 206 -1.31 -9.77 -8.38
C ILE A 206 0.19 -9.42 -8.35
N ASP A 207 0.70 -9.00 -9.50
CA ASP A 207 1.99 -8.32 -9.62
C ASP A 207 1.70 -6.82 -9.82
N ILE A 208 1.74 -6.03 -8.74
CA ILE A 208 1.41 -4.60 -8.79
C ILE A 208 2.32 -3.85 -9.78
N ALA A 209 3.59 -4.24 -9.90
CA ALA A 209 4.54 -3.59 -10.80
C ALA A 209 4.15 -3.76 -12.28
N LEU A 210 3.48 -4.88 -12.63
CA LEU A 210 2.94 -5.09 -13.97
C LEU A 210 1.80 -4.11 -14.30
N TYR A 211 0.92 -3.81 -13.35
CA TYR A 211 -0.19 -2.86 -13.54
C TYR A 211 0.30 -1.41 -13.60
N LEU A 212 1.33 -1.09 -12.83
CA LEU A 212 1.88 0.27 -12.70
C LEU A 212 3.04 0.55 -13.66
N ASN A 213 3.55 -0.48 -14.36
CA ASN A 213 4.76 -0.44 -15.18
C ASN A 213 5.95 0.20 -14.44
N SER A 214 6.05 -0.03 -13.12
CA SER A 214 7.05 0.53 -12.22
C SER A 214 6.92 -0.10 -10.83
N ASP A 215 8.00 -0.13 -10.05
CA ASP A 215 7.98 -0.56 -8.65
C ASP A 215 7.59 0.56 -7.67
N SER A 216 7.35 1.78 -8.18
CA SER A 216 6.96 2.94 -7.39
C SER A 216 5.78 3.65 -8.04
N ALA A 217 4.93 4.29 -7.23
CA ALA A 217 3.79 5.06 -7.73
C ALA A 217 3.44 6.25 -6.86
N TRP A 218 2.73 7.22 -7.44
CA TRP A 218 1.96 8.15 -6.63
C TRP A 218 0.75 7.42 -6.07
N MET A 219 0.55 7.58 -4.77
CA MET A 219 -0.55 6.98 -4.04
C MET A 219 -1.52 8.06 -3.61
N GLY A 220 -2.80 7.73 -3.48
CA GLY A 220 -3.74 8.72 -3.00
C GLY A 220 -5.18 8.29 -3.04
N PHE A 221 -6.04 9.29 -2.95
CA PHE A 221 -7.48 9.11 -2.93
C PHE A 221 -8.13 10.01 -3.97
N ILE A 222 -9.20 9.52 -4.60
CA ILE A 222 -10.06 10.27 -5.49
C ILE A 222 -11.48 10.21 -4.97
N GLY A 223 -12.19 11.32 -4.93
CA GLY A 223 -13.62 11.37 -4.66
C GLY A 223 -14.36 11.90 -5.88
N SER A 224 -15.56 11.38 -6.11
CA SER A 224 -16.37 11.77 -7.26
C SER A 224 -17.83 11.91 -6.91
N THR A 225 -18.49 12.87 -7.57
CA THR A 225 -19.94 13.07 -7.54
C THR A 225 -20.44 13.33 -8.96
N GLY A 226 -21.72 13.05 -9.16
CA GLY A 226 -22.38 13.07 -10.46
C GLY A 226 -23.63 13.94 -10.38
N GLY A 227 -24.75 13.38 -10.81
CA GLY A 227 -26.07 14.03 -10.65
C GLY A 227 -26.61 13.95 -9.22
N VAL A 228 -26.10 13.00 -8.42
CA VAL A 228 -26.34 12.88 -6.98
C VAL A 228 -25.01 13.19 -6.28
N THR A 229 -25.08 13.62 -5.02
CA THR A 229 -23.94 14.22 -4.33
C THR A 229 -23.67 13.53 -3.00
N GLN A 230 -22.40 13.49 -2.62
CA GLN A 230 -21.97 13.14 -1.27
C GLN A 230 -20.72 13.91 -0.89
N VAL A 231 -20.45 13.96 0.41
CA VAL A 231 -19.12 14.35 0.89
C VAL A 231 -18.27 13.09 0.96
N ASN A 232 -17.07 13.15 0.40
CA ASN A 232 -16.04 12.12 0.53
C ASN A 232 -14.85 12.74 1.28
N ASP A 233 -14.61 12.32 2.52
CA ASP A 233 -13.53 12.80 3.38
C ASP A 233 -12.54 11.67 3.72
N VAL A 234 -11.25 11.99 3.80
CA VAL A 234 -10.18 11.13 4.34
C VAL A 234 -9.67 11.77 5.62
N LEU A 235 -9.61 11.01 6.71
CA LEU A 235 -9.38 11.54 8.06
C LEU A 235 -8.00 11.19 8.62
N SER A 236 -7.45 10.03 8.27
CA SER A 236 -6.08 9.63 8.61
C SER A 236 -5.51 8.72 7.52
N TRP A 237 -4.17 8.65 7.42
CA TRP A 237 -3.51 7.78 6.46
C TRP A 237 -2.07 7.45 6.87
N SER A 238 -1.76 6.17 7.02
CA SER A 238 -0.41 5.65 7.22
C SER A 238 0.03 4.76 6.06
N PHE A 239 1.34 4.69 5.86
CA PHE A 239 1.98 3.81 4.91
C PHE A 239 3.35 3.40 5.45
N THR A 240 3.64 2.10 5.38
CA THR A 240 4.94 1.52 5.69
C THR A 240 5.42 0.71 4.50
N ASN A 241 6.62 1.00 4.02
CA ASN A 241 7.28 0.26 2.95
C ASN A 241 7.97 -0.98 3.52
N GLY A 242 7.87 -2.12 2.83
CA GLY A 242 8.53 -3.37 3.24
C GLY A 242 7.62 -4.59 3.32
N GLY A 243 6.32 -4.45 3.08
CA GLY A 243 5.34 -5.54 3.27
C GLY A 243 5.22 -5.92 4.74
N ALA A 244 4.42 -6.95 5.04
CA ALA A 244 4.53 -7.64 6.33
C ALA A 244 6.02 -7.93 6.59
N THR A 245 6.49 -7.53 7.76
CA THR A 245 7.91 -7.48 8.06
C THR A 245 8.56 -8.84 7.85
N GLU A 246 9.57 -8.97 6.98
CA GLU A 246 10.26 -10.26 6.84
C GLU A 246 11.09 -10.55 8.08
N PHE A 247 10.89 -11.74 8.63
CA PHE A 247 11.62 -12.27 9.78
C PHE A 247 11.92 -13.76 9.60
N MET A 248 12.68 -14.31 10.54
CA MET A 248 12.87 -15.75 10.68
C MET A 248 12.37 -16.18 12.05
N ARG A 249 11.28 -16.96 12.09
CA ARG A 249 10.69 -17.47 13.33
C ARG A 249 11.72 -18.30 14.08
N GLY A 250 11.99 -17.93 15.33
CA GLY A 250 13.04 -18.51 16.16
C GLY A 250 14.37 -17.74 16.21
N ASP A 251 14.61 -16.76 15.34
CA ASP A 251 15.77 -15.85 15.41
C ASP A 251 15.41 -14.59 16.22
N SER A 252 15.13 -14.77 17.51
CA SER A 252 14.65 -13.68 18.38
C SER A 252 15.75 -12.69 18.77
N ASN A 253 17.03 -13.09 18.67
CA ASN A 253 18.18 -12.23 18.97
C ASN A 253 18.79 -11.58 17.71
N LEU A 254 18.28 -11.92 16.53
CA LEU A 254 18.64 -11.35 15.22
C LEU A 254 20.09 -11.63 14.81
N ASP A 255 20.59 -12.81 15.15
CA ASP A 255 21.92 -13.28 14.76
C ASP A 255 21.93 -14.11 13.47
N GLY A 256 20.76 -14.29 12.84
CA GLY A 256 20.56 -14.99 11.59
C GLY A 256 20.38 -16.50 11.77
N SER A 257 20.10 -17.00 12.96
CA SER A 257 19.99 -18.43 13.23
C SER A 257 19.06 -18.74 14.42
N ALA A 258 18.00 -19.51 14.20
CA ALA A 258 17.15 -19.99 15.30
C ALA A 258 17.85 -21.06 16.16
N ASN A 259 18.30 -20.70 17.37
CA ASN A 259 19.12 -21.55 18.23
C ASN A 259 18.92 -21.32 19.75
N LEU A 260 19.82 -21.85 20.59
CA LEU A 260 19.65 -21.81 22.06
C LEU A 260 19.74 -20.39 22.65
N PRO A 261 20.72 -19.55 22.24
CA PRO A 261 20.72 -18.11 22.47
C PRO A 261 19.37 -17.40 22.30
N ASP A 262 18.55 -17.73 21.30
CA ASP A 262 17.23 -17.11 21.10
C ASP A 262 16.26 -17.47 22.23
N ALA A 263 16.23 -18.73 22.67
CA ALA A 263 15.43 -19.14 23.81
C ALA A 263 15.86 -18.41 25.10
N ILE A 264 17.16 -18.17 25.28
CA ILE A 264 17.68 -17.39 26.41
C ILE A 264 17.28 -15.92 26.28
N TYR A 265 17.28 -15.38 25.06
CA TYR A 265 16.88 -14.01 24.75
C TYR A 265 15.41 -13.77 25.10
N ILE A 266 14.50 -14.66 24.65
CA ILE A 266 13.08 -14.66 25.00
C ILE A 266 12.88 -14.67 26.52
N LEU A 267 13.50 -15.64 27.23
CA LEU A 267 13.35 -15.77 28.68
C LEU A 267 13.90 -14.56 29.44
N SER A 268 14.98 -13.96 28.92
CA SER A 268 15.55 -12.74 29.50
C SER A 268 14.57 -11.58 29.35
N ALA A 269 14.05 -11.35 28.15
CA ALA A 269 13.07 -10.31 27.86
C ALA A 269 11.81 -10.42 28.74
N LEU A 270 11.33 -11.64 28.99
CA LEU A 270 10.13 -11.91 29.79
C LEU A 270 10.33 -11.76 31.30
N PHE A 271 11.49 -12.16 31.84
CA PHE A 271 11.65 -12.39 33.28
C PHE A 271 12.80 -11.63 33.95
N VAL A 272 13.69 -10.99 33.21
CA VAL A 272 14.85 -10.28 33.77
C VAL A 272 14.64 -8.77 33.68
N PRO A 273 14.37 -8.08 34.81
CA PRO A 273 14.20 -6.63 34.79
C PRO A 273 15.43 -5.91 34.23
N GLY A 274 15.22 -5.07 33.22
CA GLY A 274 16.27 -4.28 32.57
C GLY A 274 17.04 -4.99 31.46
N SER A 275 16.62 -6.19 31.04
CA SER A 275 17.14 -6.83 29.82
C SER A 275 16.71 -6.08 28.56
N ALA A 276 17.43 -6.32 27.46
CA ALA A 276 16.96 -5.94 26.14
C ALA A 276 15.59 -6.58 25.86
N GLN A 277 14.73 -5.83 25.18
CA GLN A 277 13.43 -6.30 24.72
C GLN A 277 13.57 -6.91 23.33
N VAL A 278 12.63 -7.80 23.00
CA VAL A 278 12.51 -8.35 21.66
C VAL A 278 11.95 -7.25 20.75
N THR A 279 12.62 -7.00 19.62
CA THR A 279 12.19 -6.00 18.62
C THR A 279 11.36 -6.63 17.49
N CYS A 280 11.43 -7.96 17.34
CA CYS A 280 10.62 -8.75 16.42
C CYS A 280 9.71 -9.66 17.22
N LEU A 281 8.47 -9.26 17.49
CA LEU A 281 7.61 -10.12 18.30
C LEU A 281 7.24 -11.39 17.52
N ASP A 282 7.10 -11.34 16.19
CA ASP A 282 6.80 -12.53 15.38
C ASP A 282 7.94 -13.54 15.39
N ALA A 283 9.20 -13.08 15.38
CA ALA A 283 10.34 -14.00 15.50
C ALA A 283 10.41 -14.69 16.88
N ALA A 284 9.75 -14.12 17.89
CA ALA A 284 9.75 -14.60 19.25
C ALA A 284 8.44 -15.28 19.67
N ASP A 285 7.37 -15.17 18.88
CA ASP A 285 6.19 -16.01 18.97
C ASP A 285 6.46 -17.32 18.20
N ILE A 286 6.94 -18.31 18.94
CA ILE A 286 7.48 -19.55 18.38
C ILE A 286 6.38 -20.57 18.13
N ASN A 287 5.31 -20.53 18.92
CA ASN A 287 4.16 -21.39 18.72
C ASN A 287 3.06 -20.76 17.88
N ASP A 288 3.26 -19.52 17.41
CA ASP A 288 2.43 -18.84 16.42
C ASP A 288 0.98 -18.75 16.92
N ASP A 289 0.85 -18.29 18.18
CA ASP A 289 -0.44 -18.20 18.88
C ASP A 289 -0.94 -16.76 19.11
N GLY A 290 -0.18 -15.77 18.63
CA GLY A 290 -0.41 -14.34 18.73
C GLY A 290 -0.11 -13.76 20.09
N ASN A 291 0.72 -14.42 20.91
CA ASN A 291 1.09 -13.95 22.23
C ASN A 291 2.55 -14.27 22.59
N PHE A 292 3.37 -13.22 22.72
CA PHE A 292 4.72 -13.36 23.27
C PHE A 292 4.74 -13.68 24.77
N ASN A 293 5.06 -14.92 25.14
CA ASN A 293 5.02 -15.46 26.50
C ASN A 293 5.96 -16.69 26.72
N LEU A 294 5.80 -17.41 27.85
CA LEU A 294 6.67 -18.52 28.23
C LEU A 294 6.59 -19.75 27.29
N PRO A 295 5.39 -20.20 26.87
CA PRO A 295 5.20 -21.17 25.80
C PRO A 295 6.13 -21.02 24.59
N ASP A 296 6.50 -19.81 24.19
CA ASP A 296 7.43 -19.59 23.08
C ASP A 296 8.81 -20.18 23.31
N ALA A 297 9.41 -19.83 24.46
CA ALA A 297 10.71 -20.37 24.84
C ALA A 297 10.67 -21.89 24.97
N ILE A 298 9.56 -22.45 25.46
CA ILE A 298 9.38 -23.90 25.58
C ILE A 298 9.28 -24.54 24.19
N SER A 299 8.55 -23.92 23.27
CA SER A 299 8.34 -24.41 21.91
C SER A 299 9.65 -24.41 21.11
N LEU A 300 10.46 -23.37 21.24
CA LEU A 300 11.78 -23.31 20.61
C LEU A 300 12.71 -24.39 21.17
N LEU A 301 12.83 -24.52 22.49
CA LEU A 301 13.66 -25.54 23.10
C LEU A 301 13.20 -26.96 22.75
N SER A 302 11.88 -27.16 22.61
CA SER A 302 11.32 -28.42 22.16
C SER A 302 11.73 -28.71 20.71
N ALA A 303 11.54 -27.76 19.80
CA ALA A 303 11.94 -27.89 18.40
C ALA A 303 13.45 -28.17 18.23
N LEU A 304 14.30 -27.60 19.09
CA LEU A 304 15.75 -27.78 19.04
C LEU A 304 16.24 -29.12 19.61
N PHE A 305 15.61 -29.62 20.68
CA PHE A 305 16.19 -30.70 21.50
C PHE A 305 15.31 -31.92 21.73
N VAL A 306 14.02 -31.88 21.38
CA VAL A 306 13.09 -33.00 21.60
C VAL A 306 12.79 -33.70 20.28
N PRO A 307 13.31 -34.92 20.06
CA PRO A 307 13.04 -35.66 18.83
C PRO A 307 11.53 -35.90 18.64
N GLY A 308 11.00 -35.46 17.50
CA GLY A 308 9.60 -35.64 17.14
C GLY A 308 8.63 -34.59 17.69
N SER A 309 9.13 -33.48 18.26
CA SER A 309 8.29 -32.31 18.55
C SER A 309 7.77 -31.67 17.25
N SER A 310 6.75 -30.82 17.38
CA SER A 310 6.34 -29.94 16.28
C SER A 310 7.52 -29.09 15.80
N PRO A 311 7.71 -28.91 14.48
CA PRO A 311 8.68 -27.96 13.96
C PRO A 311 8.24 -26.52 14.28
N ILE A 312 9.18 -25.58 14.21
CA ILE A 312 8.88 -24.14 14.25
C ILE A 312 7.97 -23.82 13.05
N PRO A 313 6.82 -23.15 13.24
CA PRO A 313 5.98 -22.67 12.14
C PRO A 313 6.75 -21.74 11.20
N GLU A 314 6.29 -21.64 9.95
CA GLU A 314 6.91 -20.73 8.98
C GLU A 314 6.73 -19.27 9.43
N PRO A 315 7.66 -18.35 9.10
CA PRO A 315 8.86 -18.54 8.26
C PRO A 315 10.07 -19.09 9.05
N ALA A 316 10.46 -20.35 8.83
CA ALA A 316 11.49 -21.04 9.63
C ALA A 316 12.75 -21.40 8.82
N GLY A 317 13.92 -20.98 9.29
CA GLY A 317 15.22 -21.28 8.65
C GLY A 317 15.53 -20.47 7.38
N SER A 318 14.58 -19.66 6.93
CA SER A 318 14.75 -18.60 5.93
C SER A 318 13.82 -17.45 6.27
N CYS A 319 14.18 -16.26 5.80
CA CYS A 319 13.33 -15.09 5.87
C CYS A 319 12.02 -15.29 5.13
N GLY A 320 10.95 -14.79 5.72
CA GLY A 320 9.63 -14.72 5.12
C GLY A 320 8.71 -13.85 5.97
N VAL A 321 7.50 -13.66 5.48
CA VAL A 321 6.43 -12.96 6.21
C VAL A 321 5.69 -13.93 7.12
N ASP A 322 4.95 -13.41 8.10
CA ASP A 322 4.06 -14.23 8.90
C ASP A 322 2.92 -14.80 8.02
N PRO A 323 2.79 -16.13 7.83
CA PRO A 323 1.66 -16.72 7.11
C PRO A 323 0.32 -16.60 7.86
N THR A 324 0.37 -16.26 9.14
CA THR A 324 -0.72 -16.22 10.11
C THR A 324 -0.74 -14.88 10.85
N ASP A 325 -0.60 -13.79 10.09
CA ASP A 325 -0.60 -12.39 10.57
C ASP A 325 -1.60 -12.14 11.71
N ASP A 326 -1.13 -11.50 12.79
CA ASP A 326 -1.93 -11.20 13.97
C ASP A 326 -1.66 -9.79 14.53
N SER A 327 -1.80 -9.57 15.85
CA SER A 327 -1.59 -8.26 16.49
C SER A 327 -0.17 -8.01 16.97
N ILE A 328 0.70 -9.02 16.99
CA ILE A 328 2.14 -8.85 17.12
C ILE A 328 2.75 -8.64 15.73
N ASP A 329 3.85 -7.88 15.68
CA ASP A 329 4.58 -7.57 14.44
C ASP A 329 6.07 -7.37 14.80
N CYS A 330 6.91 -7.26 13.78
CA CYS A 330 8.29 -6.84 13.89
C CYS A 330 8.44 -5.35 13.57
N GLU A 331 9.09 -4.58 14.47
CA GLU A 331 9.11 -3.11 14.36
C GLU A 331 9.85 -2.57 13.11
N THR A 332 10.69 -3.37 12.47
CA THR A 332 11.44 -3.04 11.25
C THR A 332 11.76 -4.33 10.50
N PRO A 333 12.05 -4.33 9.19
CA PRO A 333 12.61 -5.50 8.51
C PRO A 333 13.91 -5.93 9.17
N ILE A 334 14.01 -7.19 9.62
CA ILE A 334 15.15 -7.66 10.41
C ILE A 334 15.92 -8.80 9.76
N CYS A 335 15.50 -9.16 8.56
CA CYS A 335 16.24 -10.03 7.70
C CYS A 335 17.48 -9.34 7.12
N PRO A 336 18.68 -9.91 7.27
CA PRO A 336 19.94 -9.35 6.75
C PRO A 336 20.08 -9.45 5.23
#